data_AF-F0QSX8-F1
#
_entry.id   AF-F0QSX8-F1
#
_cell.length_a   1.000
_cell.length_b   1.000
_cell.length_c   1.000
_cell.angle_alpha   90.00
_cell.angle_beta   90.00
_cell.angle_gamma   90.00
#
_symmetry.space_group_name_H-M   'P 1'
#
loop_
_entity.id
_entity.type
_entity.pdbx_description
1 polymer ?
#
loop_
_entity_poly.entity_id
_entity_poly.type
_entity_poly.pdbx_seq_one_letter_code
_entity_poly.pdbx_strand_id
1 'polypeptide(L)' 'MLSSVPYYSLNPYVNKCPSCGFIMIVDGEWAREDNRHRVKLIERSLTCPNCKVKIRQYIYLQ' A
#
# COMPACT_ATOMS: atom_id res chain seq x y z
N MET A 1 17.95 -12.61 -9.53
CA MET A 1 17.30 -11.93 -8.40
C MET A 1 15.85 -11.64 -8.79
N LEU A 2 14.95 -12.63 -8.71
CA LEU A 2 13.51 -12.40 -8.87
C LEU A 2 13.00 -11.91 -7.51
N SER A 3 12.96 -10.59 -7.32
CA SER A 3 12.28 -9.98 -6.19
C SER A 3 10.81 -10.31 -6.34
N SER A 4 10.34 -11.32 -5.62
CA SER A 4 8.95 -11.72 -5.58
C SER A 4 8.13 -10.52 -5.14
N VAL A 5 7.43 -9.89 -6.09
CA VAL A 5 6.45 -8.85 -5.78
C VAL A 5 5.49 -9.44 -4.76
N PRO A 6 5.41 -8.87 -3.55
CA PRO A 6 4.61 -9.48 -2.52
C PRO A 6 3.14 -9.58 -2.95
N TYR A 7 2.53 -10.74 -2.71
CA TYR A 7 1.18 -11.10 -3.18
C TYR A 7 0.09 -10.06 -2.80
N TYR A 8 0.29 -9.32 -1.71
CA TYR A 8 -0.59 -8.24 -1.25
C TYR A 8 -0.56 -6.96 -2.11
N SER A 9 0.33 -6.86 -3.11
CA SER A 9 0.32 -5.78 -4.12
C SER A 9 -0.69 -6.00 -5.25
N LEU A 10 -1.24 -7.21 -5.38
CA LEU A 10 -2.06 -7.60 -6.54
C LEU A 10 -3.56 -7.44 -6.32
N ASN A 11 -4.01 -7.06 -5.12
CA ASN A 11 -5.44 -6.84 -4.87
C ASN A 11 -5.89 -5.50 -5.51
N PRO A 12 -6.71 -5.54 -6.58
CA PRO A 12 -7.08 -4.34 -7.34
C PRO A 12 -7.99 -3.38 -6.57
N TYR A 13 -8.55 -3.81 -5.44
CA TYR A 13 -9.38 -2.97 -4.57
C TYR A 13 -8.56 -2.15 -3.58
N VAL A 14 -7.31 -2.54 -3.33
CA VAL A 14 -6.44 -1.90 -2.32
C VAL A 14 -5.85 -0.59 -2.83
N ASN A 15 -5.69 -0.44 -4.14
CA ASN A 15 -4.99 0.70 -4.75
C ASN A 15 -5.93 1.72 -5.42
N LYS A 16 -7.22 1.76 -5.09
CA LYS A 16 -8.13 2.77 -5.66
C LYS A 16 -8.07 4.08 -4.90
N CYS A 17 -8.05 5.18 -5.63
CA CYS A 17 -8.09 6.52 -5.06
C CYS A 17 -9.45 6.76 -4.40
N PRO A 18 -9.50 7.12 -3.11
CA PRO A 18 -10.77 7.36 -2.41
C PRO A 18 -11.53 8.58 -2.95
N SER A 19 -10.84 9.50 -3.64
CA SER A 19 -11.44 10.74 -4.13
C SER A 19 -12.00 10.65 -5.55
N CYS A 20 -11.40 9.85 -6.43
CA CYS A 20 -11.81 9.80 -7.84
C CYS A 20 -11.90 8.39 -8.44
N GLY A 21 -11.69 7.35 -7.63
CA GLY A 21 -11.78 5.95 -8.06
C GLY A 21 -10.63 5.45 -8.96
N PHE A 22 -9.73 6.34 -9.40
CA PHE A 22 -8.59 5.99 -10.24
C PHE A 22 -7.58 5.10 -9.50
N ILE A 23 -6.88 4.23 -10.21
CA ILE A 23 -5.82 3.41 -9.62
C ILE A 23 -4.65 4.32 -9.22
N MET A 24 -4.20 4.20 -7.99
CA MET A 24 -3.08 4.94 -7.42
C MET A 24 -1.76 4.24 -7.71
N ILE A 25 -0.70 5.02 -7.82
CA ILE A 25 0.68 4.56 -8.00
C ILE A 25 1.30 4.42 -6.61
N VAL A 26 2.02 3.32 -6.36
CA VAL A 26 2.79 3.13 -5.13
C VAL A 26 4.14 3.82 -5.29
N ASP A 27 4.37 4.88 -4.51
CA ASP A 27 5.62 5.65 -4.52
C ASP A 27 6.71 4.98 -3.66
N GLY A 28 6.30 4.23 -2.65
CA GLY A 28 7.21 3.53 -1.74
C GLY A 28 6.47 2.52 -0.86
N GLU A 29 7.18 1.48 -0.46
CA GLU A 29 6.67 0.39 0.37
C GLU A 29 7.72 0.01 1.43
N TRP A 30 7.29 -0.17 2.68
CA TRP A 30 8.13 -0.53 3.81
C TRP A 30 7.44 -1.59 4.66
N ALA A 31 8.17 -2.68 4.96
CA ALA A 31 7.75 -3.61 5.99
C ALA A 31 8.07 -3.03 7.37
N ARG A 32 7.10 -3.09 8.28
CA ARG A 32 7.24 -2.68 9.68
C ARG A 32 6.71 -3.75 10.62
N GLU A 33 7.16 -3.66 11.86
CA GLU A 33 6.67 -4.45 12.96
C GLU A 33 5.94 -3.52 13.93
N ASP A 34 4.65 -3.76 14.15
CA ASP A 34 3.88 -3.08 15.19
C ASP A 34 3.99 -3.88 16.48
N ASN A 35 4.97 -3.48 17.30
CA ASN A 35 5.26 -4.11 18.58
C ASN A 35 4.07 -4.07 19.56
N ARG A 36 3.16 -3.09 19.43
CA ARG A 36 2.00 -2.95 20.33
C ARG A 36 1.00 -4.07 20.11
N HIS A 37 0.81 -4.45 18.85
CA HIS A 37 -0.14 -5.48 18.46
C HIS A 37 0.53 -6.82 18.10
N ARG A 38 1.88 -6.88 18.15
CA ARG A 38 2.70 -8.04 17.74
C ARG A 38 2.38 -8.52 16.33
N VAL A 39 2.13 -7.59 15.43
CA VAL A 39 1.79 -7.87 14.03
C VAL A 39 2.79 -7.23 13.10
N LYS A 40 3.07 -7.90 11.98
CA LYS A 40 3.81 -7.29 10.88
C LYS A 40 2.82 -6.50 10.04
N LEU A 41 3.25 -5.35 9.54
CA LEU A 41 2.46 -4.54 8.62
C LEU A 41 3.31 -4.03 7.48
N ILE A 42 2.65 -3.69 6.39
CA ILE A 42 3.26 -3.03 5.24
C ILE A 42 2.72 -1.60 5.21
N GLU A 43 3.61 -0.63 5.34
CA GLU A 43 3.31 0.78 5.08
C GLU A 43 3.59 1.08 3.60
N ARG A 44 2.64 1.72 2.92
CA ARG A 44 2.78 2.19 1.55
C ARG A 44 2.47 3.67 1.45
N SER A 45 3.26 4.39 0.65
CA SER A 45 2.90 5.71 0.15
C SER A 45 2.29 5.54 -1.24
N LEU A 46 1.09 6.07 -1.46
CA LEU A 46 0.44 6.05 -2.76
C LEU A 46 0.07 7.45 -3.22
N THR A 47 0.28 7.73 -4.50
CA THR A 47 -0.13 8.97 -5.16
C THR A 47 -1.10 8.66 -6.30
N CYS A 48 -2.24 9.37 -6.33
CA CYS A 48 -3.17 9.29 -7.45
C CYS A 48 -2.61 10.10 -8.64
N PRO A 49 -2.41 9.48 -9.82
CA PRO A 49 -1.92 10.21 -10.99
C PRO A 49 -2.94 11.23 -11.52
N ASN A 50 -4.23 11.00 -11.28
CA ASN A 50 -5.32 11.85 -11.75
C ASN A 50 -5.50 13.10 -10.87
N CYS A 51 -5.93 12.93 -9.61
CA CYS A 51 -6.23 14.06 -8.72
C CYS A 51 -5.09 14.48 -7.78
N LYS A 52 -3.92 13.83 -7.87
CA LYS A 52 -2.71 14.12 -7.06
C LYS A 52 -2.85 13.90 -5.55
N VAL A 53 -3.96 13.33 -5.09
CA VAL A 53 -4.15 12.91 -3.70
C VAL A 53 -3.07 11.91 -3.31
N LYS A 54 -2.47 12.12 -2.14
CA LYS A 54 -1.48 11.24 -1.54
C LYS A 54 -2.05 10.60 -0.28
N ILE A 55 -1.89 9.29 -0.13
CA ILE A 55 -2.32 8.56 1.07
C ILE A 55 -1.18 7.70 1.60
N ARG A 56 -1.21 7.45 2.90
CA ARG A 56 -0.45 6.37 3.53
C ARG A 56 -1.39 5.21 3.83
N GLN A 57 -1.01 4.02 3.42
CA GLN A 57 -1.78 2.80 3.63
C GLN A 57 -1.01 1.86 4.52
N TYR A 58 -1.69 1.29 5.52
CA TYR A 58 -1.16 0.28 6.43
C TYR A 58 -1.89 -1.05 6.17
N ILE A 59 -1.15 -2.08 5.76
CA ILE A 59 -1.69 -3.42 5.49
C ILE A 59 -1.17 -4.35 6.58
N TYR A 60 -2.05 -4.76 7.48
CA TYR A 60 -1.71 -5.71 8.54
C TYR A 60 -1.59 -7.12 7.97
N LEU A 61 -0.45 -7.76 8.22
CA LEU A 61 -0.16 -9.13 7.84
C LEU A 61 -0.45 -10.02 9.07
N GLN A 62 -1.59 -10.70 9.06
CA GLN A 62 -1.91 -11.78 10.01
C GLN A 62 -1.43 -13.12 9.47
#